data_AF-A0A6B2DPQ1-F1
#
_entry.id   AF-A0A6B2DPQ1-F1
#
_cell.length_a   1.000
_cell.length_b   1.000
_cell.length_c   1.000
_cell.angle_alpha   90.00
_cell.angle_beta   90.00
_cell.angle_gamma   90.00
#
_symmetry.space_group_name_H-M   'P 1'
#
loop_
_entity.id
_entity.type
_entity.pdbx_description
1 polymer ?
#
loop_
_entity_poly.entity_id
_entity_poly.type
_entity_poly.pdbx_seq_one_letter_code
_entity_poly.pdbx_strand_id
1 'polypeptide(L)'
;MTLIDRYAAVWNEPDPAARRTAITELWAEDSTEYTETAEHCGYDALEARITGAYDQFVATGEFAFVAADDRVSHHDAVTFTTHMVPATGGAPVWSGTVFLFLGQDGRIRRDYQFTGAEADTRAVVAEFLTRLAEGDPDRIAALFADAVDWRLDWPEAGHPAVPWIRARSTRADVAGHFRELNDFHRPGDQGGPKPKTLVEGRDAVVLGEIRQTVRATGRSYSARCALHLTVQNGVITRYHVYEDSLSVAEAFAG
;
A
#
# COMPACT_ATOMS: atom_id res chain seq x y z
N MET A 1 22.40 -8.92 -7.21
CA MET A 1 21.29 -8.69 -6.26
C MET A 1 21.66 -7.53 -5.35
N THR A 2 20.71 -6.63 -5.12
CA THR A 2 20.85 -5.51 -4.19
C THR A 2 20.73 -5.98 -2.73
N LEU A 3 20.99 -5.09 -1.76
CA LEU A 3 20.81 -5.39 -0.34
C LEU A 3 19.38 -5.85 -0.02
N ILE A 4 18.37 -5.13 -0.53
CA ILE A 4 16.95 -5.42 -0.26
C ILE A 4 16.50 -6.71 -0.95
N ASP A 5 17.06 -7.05 -2.11
CA ASP A 5 16.79 -8.34 -2.78
C ASP A 5 17.34 -9.51 -1.95
N ARG A 6 18.57 -9.37 -1.42
CA ARG A 6 19.18 -10.37 -0.54
C ARG A 6 18.40 -10.50 0.76
N TYR A 7 17.94 -9.39 1.31
CA TYR A 7 17.10 -9.36 2.50
C TYR A 7 15.81 -10.16 2.30
N ALA A 8 15.03 -9.83 1.26
CA ALA A 8 13.79 -10.54 0.96
C ALA A 8 14.04 -12.03 0.65
N ALA A 9 15.13 -12.36 -0.05
CA ALA A 9 15.46 -13.74 -0.41
C ALA A 9 15.65 -14.66 0.81
N VAL A 10 16.24 -14.17 1.90
CA VAL A 10 16.45 -14.96 3.13
C VAL A 10 15.14 -15.52 3.70
N TRP A 11 14.05 -14.74 3.63
CA TRP A 11 12.72 -15.13 4.10
C TRP A 11 12.06 -16.22 3.25
N ASN A 12 12.58 -16.47 2.05
CA ASN A 12 12.04 -17.44 1.10
C ASN A 12 12.94 -18.67 0.92
N GLU A 13 14.09 -18.73 1.60
CA GLU A 13 15.11 -19.77 1.38
C GLU A 13 14.68 -21.13 1.98
N PRO A 14 14.39 -22.16 1.15
CA PRO A 14 13.95 -23.47 1.63
C PRO A 14 15.04 -24.26 2.35
N ASP A 15 16.30 -24.15 1.92
CA ASP A 15 17.39 -24.96 2.47
C ASP A 15 17.90 -24.33 3.78
N PRO A 16 17.79 -25.02 4.93
CA PRO A 16 18.30 -24.51 6.21
C PRO A 16 19.79 -24.12 6.16
N ALA A 17 20.62 -24.89 5.45
CA ALA A 17 22.05 -24.59 5.36
C ALA A 17 22.30 -23.31 4.53
N ALA A 18 21.64 -23.18 3.38
CA ALA A 18 21.72 -21.97 2.56
C ALA A 18 21.18 -20.74 3.30
N ARG A 19 20.07 -20.88 4.05
CA ARG A 19 19.50 -19.82 4.88
C ARG A 19 20.48 -19.37 5.96
N ARG A 20 21.14 -20.30 6.66
CA ARG A 20 22.18 -19.95 7.64
C ARG A 20 23.31 -19.17 6.98
N THR A 21 23.80 -19.62 5.83
CA THR A 21 24.82 -18.89 5.07
C THR A 21 24.35 -17.48 4.73
N ALA A 22 23.15 -17.33 4.15
CA ALA A 22 22.59 -16.03 3.79
C ALA A 22 22.45 -15.10 5.00
N ILE A 23 22.05 -15.62 6.17
CA ILE A 23 22.00 -14.87 7.42
C ILE A 23 23.39 -14.35 7.80
N THR A 24 24.41 -15.20 7.82
CA THR A 24 25.78 -14.81 8.20
C THR A 24 26.47 -13.86 7.21
N GLU A 25 26.01 -13.83 5.96
CA GLU A 25 26.49 -12.90 4.95
C GLU A 25 25.80 -11.54 4.99
N LEU A 26 24.61 -11.47 5.59
CA LEU A 26 23.77 -10.27 5.57
C LEU A 26 23.74 -9.55 6.92
N TRP A 27 23.65 -10.29 8.03
CA TRP A 27 23.71 -9.74 9.38
C TRP A 27 25.10 -9.91 10.01
N ALA A 28 25.43 -9.03 10.96
CA ALA A 28 26.59 -9.19 11.83
C ALA A 28 26.28 -10.19 12.96
N GLU A 29 27.32 -10.79 13.56
CA GLU A 29 27.17 -11.82 14.60
C GLU A 29 26.45 -11.31 15.85
N ASP A 30 26.71 -10.07 16.24
CA ASP A 30 26.10 -9.36 17.38
C ASP A 30 24.89 -8.49 16.97
N SER A 31 24.34 -8.76 15.78
CA SER A 31 23.17 -8.05 15.30
C SER A 31 21.93 -8.34 16.14
N THR A 32 20.98 -7.42 16.06
CA THR A 32 19.67 -7.62 16.68
C THR A 32 18.60 -7.14 15.76
N GLU A 33 17.59 -7.97 15.59
CA GLU A 33 16.35 -7.59 14.94
C GLU A 33 15.25 -7.34 15.97
N TYR A 34 14.51 -6.27 15.77
CA TYR A 34 13.45 -5.79 16.63
C TYR A 34 12.14 -5.81 15.86
N THR A 35 11.11 -6.36 16.50
CA THR A 35 9.72 -6.18 16.12
C THR A 35 8.99 -5.44 17.23
N GLU A 36 7.73 -5.10 17.03
CA GLU A 36 6.90 -4.50 18.08
C GLU A 36 6.75 -5.38 19.34
N THR A 37 7.01 -6.69 19.23
CA THR A 37 6.69 -7.66 20.28
C THR A 37 7.88 -8.49 20.76
N ALA A 38 9.02 -8.45 20.06
CA ALA A 38 10.16 -9.32 20.33
C ALA A 38 11.48 -8.75 19.82
N GLU A 39 12.57 -9.22 20.43
CA GLU A 39 13.95 -8.96 20.04
C GLU A 39 14.64 -10.30 19.69
N HIS A 40 15.35 -10.34 18.56
CA HIS A 40 16.03 -11.51 18.04
C HIS A 40 17.52 -11.22 17.90
N CYS A 41 18.30 -11.65 18.89
CA CYS A 41 19.74 -11.35 19.00
C CYS A 41 20.61 -12.46 18.43
N GLY A 42 21.49 -12.10 17.50
CA GLY A 42 22.48 -13.00 16.89
C GLY A 42 21.88 -14.02 15.92
N TYR A 43 22.77 -14.76 15.26
CA TYR A 43 22.40 -15.63 14.15
C TYR A 43 21.37 -16.69 14.51
N ASP A 44 21.47 -17.31 15.68
CA ASP A 44 20.57 -18.40 16.07
C ASP A 44 19.14 -17.91 16.30
N ALA A 45 18.97 -16.73 16.91
CA ALA A 45 17.65 -16.13 17.11
C ALA A 45 17.03 -15.66 15.78
N LEU A 46 17.84 -15.09 14.89
CA LEU A 46 17.42 -14.70 13.54
C LEU A 46 17.00 -15.92 12.72
N GLU A 47 17.81 -16.98 12.74
CA GLU A 47 17.51 -18.23 12.02
C GLU A 47 16.22 -18.87 12.52
N ALA A 48 16.01 -18.93 13.84
CA ALA A 48 14.76 -19.43 14.42
C ALA A 48 13.54 -18.62 13.96
N ARG A 49 13.65 -17.28 13.96
CA ARG A 49 12.58 -16.39 13.51
C ARG A 49 12.27 -16.57 12.03
N ILE A 50 13.30 -16.52 11.19
CA ILE A 50 13.18 -16.65 9.72
C ILE A 50 12.63 -18.03 9.37
N THR A 51 13.06 -19.09 10.08
CA THR A 51 12.53 -20.44 9.88
C THR A 51 11.06 -20.52 10.24
N GLY A 52 10.65 -19.98 11.39
CA GLY A 52 9.24 -19.95 11.77
C GLY A 52 8.35 -19.23 10.75
N ALA A 53 8.78 -18.07 10.24
CA ALA A 53 8.06 -17.34 9.21
C ALA A 53 8.00 -18.11 7.89
N TYR A 54 9.11 -18.73 7.47
CA TYR A 54 9.17 -19.54 6.26
C TYR A 54 8.22 -20.74 6.35
N ASP A 55 8.27 -21.51 7.44
CA ASP A 55 7.43 -22.70 7.63
C ASP A 55 5.95 -22.34 7.64
N GLN A 56 5.61 -21.21 8.25
CA GLN A 56 4.22 -20.76 8.37
C GLN A 56 3.65 -20.24 7.04
N PHE A 57 4.43 -19.48 6.26
CA PHE A 57 3.88 -18.70 5.14
C PHE A 57 4.38 -19.13 3.76
N VAL A 58 5.61 -19.65 3.66
CA VAL A 58 6.28 -19.90 2.36
C VAL A 58 6.36 -21.39 2.04
N ALA A 59 6.55 -22.26 3.03
CA ALA A 59 6.79 -23.70 2.81
C ALA A 59 5.63 -24.41 2.07
N THR A 60 4.39 -23.93 2.22
CA THR A 60 3.21 -24.44 1.50
C THR A 60 3.17 -24.03 0.04
N GLY A 61 4.01 -23.09 -0.38
CA GLY A 61 3.98 -22.45 -1.70
C GLY A 61 2.82 -21.47 -1.88
N GLU A 62 2.15 -21.07 -0.80
CA GLU A 62 1.02 -20.13 -0.85
C GLU A 62 1.49 -18.68 -0.98
N PHE A 63 2.53 -18.29 -0.24
CA PHE A 63 3.05 -16.93 -0.22
C PHE A 63 4.55 -16.85 -0.49
N ALA A 64 4.99 -15.64 -0.85
CA ALA A 64 6.39 -15.26 -0.95
C ALA A 64 6.61 -13.86 -0.35
N PHE A 65 7.79 -13.62 0.20
CA PHE A 65 8.20 -12.29 0.65
C PHE A 65 8.96 -11.55 -0.44
N VAL A 66 8.62 -10.29 -0.68
CA VAL A 66 9.28 -9.42 -1.65
C VAL A 66 9.64 -8.07 -1.01
N ALA A 67 10.63 -7.38 -1.56
CA ALA A 67 10.93 -5.99 -1.22
C ALA A 67 10.32 -5.05 -2.25
N ALA A 68 9.73 -3.94 -1.79
CA ALA A 68 9.30 -2.86 -2.67
C ALA A 68 10.51 -2.07 -3.20
N ASP A 69 10.36 -1.47 -4.38
CA ASP A 69 11.38 -0.59 -4.97
C ASP A 69 11.27 0.85 -4.43
N ASP A 70 11.21 0.99 -3.10
CA ASP A 70 11.04 2.27 -2.39
C ASP A 70 12.22 2.59 -1.46
N ARG A 71 13.35 1.90 -1.66
CA ARG A 71 14.52 2.01 -0.79
C ARG A 71 15.03 3.44 -0.71
N VAL A 72 15.16 3.94 0.51
CA VAL A 72 15.89 5.17 0.84
C VAL A 72 17.07 4.82 1.73
N SER A 73 18.22 5.43 1.47
CA SER A 73 19.43 5.21 2.26
C SER A 73 20.18 6.53 2.49
N HIS A 74 20.71 6.73 3.70
CA HIS A 74 21.72 7.75 3.97
C HIS A 74 22.71 7.24 5.02
N HIS A 75 23.99 7.56 4.82
CA HIS A 75 25.06 7.09 5.71
C HIS A 75 25.00 5.56 5.85
N ASP A 76 24.87 5.04 7.06
CA ASP A 76 24.75 3.62 7.39
C ASP A 76 23.29 3.15 7.56
N ALA A 77 22.31 4.03 7.37
CA ALA A 77 20.90 3.72 7.52
C ALA A 77 20.23 3.42 6.16
N VAL A 78 19.41 2.37 6.12
CA VAL A 78 18.60 1.97 4.97
C VAL A 78 17.17 1.73 5.42
N THR A 79 16.18 2.20 4.67
CA THR A 79 14.76 1.85 4.89
C THR A 79 14.08 1.49 3.58
N PHE A 80 13.14 0.55 3.65
CA PHE A 80 12.36 0.05 2.52
C PHE A 80 11.12 -0.70 3.05
N THR A 81 10.15 -0.93 2.18
CA THR A 81 8.97 -1.73 2.50
C THR A 81 9.18 -3.18 2.08
N THR A 82 8.74 -4.13 2.90
CA THR A 82 8.61 -5.55 2.54
C THR A 82 7.14 -5.93 2.47
N HIS A 83 6.81 -6.84 1.56
CA HIS A 83 5.47 -7.37 1.37
C HIS A 83 5.48 -8.89 1.45
N MET A 84 4.40 -9.46 1.97
CA MET A 84 4.02 -10.85 1.71
C MET A 84 2.97 -10.84 0.60
N VAL A 85 3.24 -11.55 -0.49
CA VAL A 85 2.38 -11.63 -1.68
C VAL A 85 1.99 -13.09 -1.95
N PRO A 86 0.83 -13.36 -2.58
CA PRO A 86 0.54 -14.70 -3.10
C PRO A 86 1.64 -15.17 -4.06
N ALA A 87 2.09 -16.42 -3.94
CA ALA A 87 3.16 -16.97 -4.77
C ALA A 87 2.80 -17.00 -6.28
N THR A 88 1.50 -17.04 -6.59
CA THR A 88 0.97 -16.94 -7.96
C THR A 88 1.02 -15.52 -8.52
N GLY A 89 1.48 -14.54 -7.75
CA GLY A 89 1.37 -13.11 -8.04
C GLY A 89 0.02 -12.55 -7.58
N GLY A 90 0.01 -11.25 -7.25
CA GLY A 90 -1.17 -10.56 -6.75
C GLY A 90 -0.83 -9.37 -5.86
N ALA A 91 -1.86 -8.80 -5.24
CA ALA A 91 -1.69 -7.74 -4.25
C ALA A 91 -0.97 -8.26 -2.99
N PRO A 92 -0.18 -7.42 -2.30
CA PRO A 92 0.28 -7.74 -0.95
C PRO A 92 -0.88 -8.09 -0.03
N VAL A 93 -0.72 -9.17 0.75
CA VAL A 93 -1.65 -9.54 1.83
C VAL A 93 -1.15 -9.08 3.20
N TRP A 94 0.11 -8.65 3.28
CA TRP A 94 0.73 -8.06 4.45
C TRP A 94 1.92 -7.19 4.02
N SER A 95 2.20 -6.14 4.79
CA SER A 95 3.36 -5.27 4.57
C SER A 95 4.03 -4.86 5.88
N GLY A 96 5.34 -4.65 5.83
CA GLY A 96 6.13 -4.10 6.93
C GLY A 96 7.13 -3.07 6.43
N THR A 97 7.47 -2.08 7.26
CA THR A 97 8.56 -1.15 6.98
C THR A 97 9.81 -1.60 7.73
N VAL A 98 10.92 -1.74 7.01
CA VAL A 98 12.20 -2.17 7.55
C VAL A 98 13.12 -0.95 7.70
N PHE A 99 13.83 -0.84 8.83
CA PHE A 99 14.93 0.09 9.03
C PHE A 99 16.19 -0.68 9.46
N LEU A 100 17.22 -0.61 8.62
CA LEU A 100 18.49 -1.27 8.84
C LEU A 100 19.56 -0.24 9.18
N PHE A 101 20.40 -0.56 10.15
CA PHE A 101 21.68 0.12 10.38
C PHE A 101 22.83 -0.85 10.08
N LEU A 102 23.69 -0.43 9.16
CA LEU A 102 24.80 -1.23 8.65
C LEU A 102 26.10 -0.93 9.41
N GLY A 103 26.91 -1.96 9.61
CA GLY A 103 28.30 -1.82 10.03
C GLY A 103 29.18 -1.28 8.90
N GLN A 104 30.42 -0.93 9.24
CA GLN A 104 31.44 -0.52 8.26
C GLN A 104 31.76 -1.62 7.22
N ASP A 105 31.49 -2.87 7.57
CA ASP A 105 31.60 -4.04 6.69
C ASP A 105 30.37 -4.24 5.78
N GLY A 106 29.37 -3.35 5.87
CA GLY A 106 28.14 -3.41 5.09
C GLY A 106 27.13 -4.44 5.60
N ARG A 107 27.37 -5.10 6.75
CA ARG A 107 26.45 -6.07 7.35
C ARG A 107 25.47 -5.38 8.29
N ILE A 108 24.27 -5.94 8.40
CA ILE A 108 23.21 -5.40 9.27
C ILE A 108 23.59 -5.61 10.73
N ARG A 109 23.67 -4.53 11.51
CA ARG A 109 23.86 -4.59 12.97
C ARG A 109 22.57 -4.37 13.74
N ARG A 110 21.65 -3.57 13.21
CA ARG A 110 20.32 -3.37 13.77
C ARG A 110 19.30 -3.45 12.66
N ASP A 111 18.23 -4.19 12.91
CA ASP A 111 17.12 -4.39 12.00
C ASP A 111 15.84 -4.09 12.75
N TYR A 112 15.07 -3.09 12.33
CA TYR A 112 13.79 -2.76 12.92
C TYR A 112 12.70 -3.04 11.89
N GLN A 113 11.85 -4.03 12.19
CA GLN A 113 10.65 -4.30 11.40
C GLN A 113 9.43 -3.71 12.08
N PHE A 114 8.83 -2.71 11.44
CA PHE A 114 7.54 -2.13 11.82
C PHE A 114 6.45 -2.88 11.07
N THR A 115 5.71 -3.69 11.80
CA THR A 115 4.78 -4.69 11.25
C THR A 115 3.33 -4.46 11.66
N GLY A 116 3.06 -3.40 12.44
CA GLY A 116 1.75 -3.04 12.94
C GLY A 116 0.83 -2.42 11.90
N ALA A 117 -0.38 -2.07 12.35
CA ALA A 117 -1.46 -1.58 11.49
C ALA A 117 -1.08 -0.36 10.62
N GLU A 118 -0.16 0.50 11.09
CA GLU A 118 0.29 1.67 10.33
C GLU A 118 1.08 1.32 9.09
N ALA A 119 1.95 0.32 9.17
CA ALA A 119 2.74 -0.15 8.02
C ALA A 119 1.82 -0.77 6.96
N ASP A 120 0.87 -1.61 7.40
CA ASP A 120 -0.16 -2.20 6.54
C ASP A 120 -1.02 -1.12 5.87
N THR A 121 -1.54 -0.17 6.66
CA THR A 121 -2.35 0.94 6.16
C THR A 121 -1.59 1.78 5.14
N ARG A 122 -0.32 2.13 5.41
CA ARG A 122 0.50 2.91 4.49
C ARG A 122 0.71 2.20 3.16
N ALA A 123 1.00 0.89 3.20
CA ALA A 123 1.22 0.09 1.99
C ALA A 123 -0.05 -0.05 1.16
N VAL A 124 -1.18 -0.38 1.78
CA VAL A 124 -2.48 -0.48 1.09
C VAL A 124 -2.88 0.84 0.44
N VAL A 125 -2.66 1.97 1.12
CA VAL A 125 -2.96 3.30 0.57
C VAL A 125 -2.01 3.65 -0.58
N ALA A 126 -0.73 3.33 -0.49
CA ALA A 126 0.21 3.54 -1.58
C ALA A 126 -0.18 2.73 -2.83
N GLU A 127 -0.52 1.45 -2.65
CA GLU A 127 -0.98 0.58 -3.73
C GLU A 127 -2.32 1.06 -4.32
N PHE A 128 -3.24 1.54 -3.48
CA PHE A 128 -4.49 2.15 -3.94
C PHE A 128 -4.23 3.34 -4.87
N LEU A 129 -3.31 4.24 -4.51
CA LEU A 129 -2.96 5.39 -5.33
C LEU A 129 -2.27 4.98 -6.64
N THR A 130 -1.43 3.93 -6.62
CA THR A 130 -0.84 3.35 -7.83
C THR A 130 -1.94 2.84 -8.77
N ARG A 131 -2.87 2.02 -8.29
CA ARG A 131 -3.97 1.49 -9.12
C ARG A 131 -4.92 2.57 -9.60
N LEU A 132 -5.15 3.60 -8.79
CA LEU A 132 -5.95 4.75 -9.17
C LEU A 132 -5.31 5.51 -10.35
N ALA A 133 -3.98 5.66 -10.35
CA ALA A 133 -3.25 6.28 -11.45
C ALA A 133 -3.22 5.42 -12.73
N GLU A 134 -3.20 4.09 -12.60
CA GLU A 134 -3.35 3.16 -13.72
C GLU A 134 -4.76 3.19 -14.35
N GLY A 135 -5.78 3.48 -13.54
CA GLY A 135 -7.15 3.72 -13.99
C GLY A 135 -7.99 2.47 -14.28
N ASP A 136 -7.56 1.29 -13.84
CA ASP A 136 -8.30 0.02 -13.99
C ASP A 136 -9.30 -0.17 -12.82
N PRO A 137 -10.63 -0.11 -13.08
CA PRO A 137 -11.64 -0.18 -12.02
C PRO A 137 -11.66 -1.50 -11.25
N ASP A 138 -11.38 -2.61 -11.90
CA ASP A 138 -11.44 -3.94 -11.27
C ASP A 138 -10.20 -4.17 -10.42
N ARG A 139 -9.03 -3.71 -10.87
CA ARG A 139 -7.81 -3.72 -10.05
C ARG A 139 -7.93 -2.80 -8.84
N ILE A 140 -8.50 -1.60 -9.00
CA ILE A 140 -8.75 -0.70 -7.87
C ILE A 140 -9.68 -1.38 -6.85
N ALA A 141 -10.81 -1.93 -7.31
CA ALA A 141 -11.79 -2.57 -6.45
C ALA A 141 -11.23 -3.80 -5.70
N ALA A 142 -10.26 -4.51 -6.26
CA ALA A 142 -9.62 -5.65 -5.59
C ALA A 142 -8.93 -5.31 -4.25
N LEU A 143 -8.66 -4.03 -3.96
CA LEU A 143 -8.15 -3.58 -2.66
C LEU A 143 -9.23 -3.37 -1.59
N PHE A 144 -10.51 -3.48 -1.94
CA PHE A 144 -11.61 -3.20 -1.04
C PHE A 144 -12.17 -4.49 -0.44
N ALA A 145 -12.69 -4.38 0.79
CA ALA A 145 -13.47 -5.44 1.41
C ALA A 145 -14.79 -5.69 0.66
N ASP A 146 -15.43 -6.83 0.94
CA ASP A 146 -16.74 -7.16 0.34
C ASP A 146 -17.79 -6.11 0.68
N ALA A 147 -17.75 -5.60 1.91
CA ALA A 147 -18.57 -4.51 2.42
C ALA A 147 -17.69 -3.29 2.75
N VAL A 148 -18.12 -2.11 2.33
CA VAL A 148 -17.37 -0.86 2.43
C VAL A 148 -18.27 0.25 3.02
N ASP A 149 -17.78 0.93 4.06
CA ASP A 149 -18.34 2.19 4.56
C ASP A 149 -17.98 3.31 3.56
N TRP A 150 -18.85 3.54 2.58
CA TRP A 150 -18.64 4.48 1.49
C TRP A 150 -19.39 5.79 1.71
N ARG A 151 -18.69 6.92 1.60
CA ARG A 151 -19.29 8.26 1.64
C ARG A 151 -18.62 9.18 0.64
N LEU A 152 -19.45 10.02 0.03
CA LEU A 152 -19.04 11.16 -0.77
C LEU A 152 -19.73 12.35 -0.11
N ASP A 153 -19.00 13.41 0.25
CA ASP A 153 -19.52 14.57 0.98
C ASP A 153 -20.45 15.42 0.11
N TRP A 154 -21.65 14.89 -0.11
CA TRP A 154 -22.71 15.44 -0.97
C TRP A 154 -24.07 14.98 -0.45
N PRO A 155 -25.17 15.73 -0.68
CA PRO A 155 -26.50 15.34 -0.23
C PRO A 155 -26.88 13.91 -0.66
N GLU A 156 -27.53 13.15 0.24
CA GLU A 156 -27.92 11.75 0.00
C GLU A 156 -28.77 11.56 -1.26
N ALA A 157 -29.53 12.59 -1.66
CA ALA A 157 -30.33 12.59 -2.88
C ALA A 157 -29.50 12.58 -4.18
N GLY A 158 -28.18 12.76 -4.10
CA GLY A 158 -27.28 12.85 -5.25
C GLY A 158 -27.46 14.16 -6.04
N HIS A 159 -26.88 14.23 -7.24
CA HIS A 159 -27.14 15.31 -8.19
C HIS A 159 -27.11 14.79 -9.63
N PRO A 160 -28.11 15.11 -10.47
CA PRO A 160 -28.28 14.47 -11.78
C PRO A 160 -27.11 14.68 -12.75
N ALA A 161 -26.36 15.78 -12.58
CA ALA A 161 -25.18 16.05 -13.39
C ALA A 161 -23.93 15.25 -12.98
N VAL A 162 -23.93 14.63 -11.79
CA VAL A 162 -22.80 13.89 -11.21
C VAL A 162 -23.28 12.53 -10.65
N PRO A 163 -23.74 11.61 -11.53
CA PRO A 163 -24.48 10.41 -11.11
C PRO A 163 -23.66 9.40 -10.30
N TRP A 164 -22.34 9.52 -10.30
CA TRP A 164 -21.45 8.66 -9.50
C TRP A 164 -21.52 8.99 -8.00
N ILE A 165 -21.99 10.19 -7.64
CA ILE A 165 -22.16 10.66 -6.26
C ILE A 165 -23.46 10.11 -5.68
N ARG A 166 -23.39 8.86 -5.23
CA ARG A 166 -24.48 8.11 -4.61
C ARG A 166 -23.94 7.13 -3.58
N ALA A 167 -24.82 6.64 -2.72
CA ALA A 167 -24.48 5.58 -1.77
C ALA A 167 -24.00 4.32 -2.51
N ARG A 168 -22.95 3.71 -1.95
CA ARG A 168 -22.34 2.45 -2.39
C ARG A 168 -21.98 1.65 -1.14
N SER A 169 -21.84 0.35 -1.27
CA SER A 169 -21.47 -0.44 -0.07
C SER A 169 -20.73 -1.73 -0.37
N THR A 170 -20.55 -2.09 -1.64
CA THR A 170 -19.91 -3.35 -2.02
C THR A 170 -18.70 -3.15 -2.91
N ARG A 171 -17.79 -4.13 -2.94
CA ARG A 171 -16.67 -4.14 -3.90
C ARG A 171 -17.12 -3.94 -5.35
N ALA A 172 -18.24 -4.55 -5.75
CA ALA A 172 -18.80 -4.39 -7.08
C ALA A 172 -19.25 -2.94 -7.34
N ASP A 173 -19.83 -2.26 -6.34
CA ASP A 173 -20.19 -0.85 -6.43
C ASP A 173 -18.95 0.04 -6.60
N VAL A 174 -17.83 -0.30 -5.94
CA VAL A 174 -16.55 0.41 -6.08
C VAL A 174 -16.05 0.31 -7.52
N ALA A 175 -16.02 -0.88 -8.11
CA ALA A 175 -15.64 -1.03 -9.52
C ALA A 175 -16.59 -0.25 -10.44
N GLY A 176 -17.89 -0.27 -10.16
CA GLY A 176 -18.89 0.53 -10.86
C GLY A 176 -18.62 2.04 -10.77
N HIS A 177 -18.16 2.53 -9.62
CA HIS A 177 -17.86 3.94 -9.40
C HIS A 177 -16.74 4.43 -10.32
N PHE A 178 -15.62 3.72 -10.34
CA PHE A 178 -14.48 4.09 -11.17
C PHE A 178 -14.76 3.90 -12.67
N ARG A 179 -15.61 2.95 -13.07
CA ARG A 179 -16.11 2.87 -14.46
C ARG A 179 -16.94 4.09 -14.83
N GLU A 180 -17.92 4.46 -14.01
CA GLU A 180 -18.73 5.65 -14.25
C GLU A 180 -17.82 6.89 -14.35
N LEU A 181 -16.87 7.10 -13.43
CA LEU A 181 -15.91 8.21 -13.53
C LEU A 181 -15.15 8.23 -14.86
N ASN A 182 -14.67 7.07 -15.33
CA ASN A 182 -13.96 6.95 -16.60
C ASN A 182 -14.86 7.25 -17.82
N ASP A 183 -16.13 6.88 -17.79
CA ASP A 183 -17.09 7.15 -18.87
C ASP A 183 -17.36 8.66 -19.02
N PHE A 184 -17.50 9.36 -17.89
CA PHE A 184 -17.84 10.79 -17.86
C PHE A 184 -16.65 11.74 -18.06
N HIS A 185 -15.40 11.26 -17.93
CA HIS A 185 -14.20 12.09 -18.05
C HIS A 185 -13.28 11.65 -19.20
N ARG A 186 -12.47 12.59 -19.71
CA ARG A 186 -11.48 12.28 -20.76
C ARG A 186 -10.23 11.59 -20.14
N PRO A 187 -9.68 10.55 -20.78
CA PRO A 187 -8.42 9.95 -20.34
C PRO A 187 -7.25 10.93 -20.51
N GLY A 188 -6.24 10.85 -19.65
CA GLY A 188 -4.98 11.58 -19.80
C GLY A 188 -4.96 13.01 -19.28
N ASP A 189 -6.11 13.60 -18.91
CA ASP A 189 -6.19 14.89 -18.22
C ASP A 189 -6.08 14.77 -16.70
N GLN A 190 -5.82 13.56 -16.20
CA GLN A 190 -5.57 13.28 -14.79
C GLN A 190 -4.11 13.60 -14.46
N GLY A 191 -3.90 14.62 -13.64
CA GLY A 191 -2.57 15.04 -13.24
C GLY A 191 -2.64 16.06 -12.12
N GLY A 192 -1.56 16.21 -11.37
CA GLY A 192 -1.53 17.11 -10.23
C GLY A 192 -0.27 16.89 -9.39
N PRO A 193 -0.03 17.75 -8.39
CA PRO A 193 1.01 17.49 -7.40
C PRO A 193 0.76 16.14 -6.72
N LYS A 194 1.85 15.43 -6.39
CA LYS A 194 1.76 14.16 -5.66
C LYS A 194 0.95 14.37 -4.37
N PRO A 195 -0.08 13.55 -4.11
CA PRO A 195 -0.88 13.71 -2.91
C PRO A 195 -0.05 13.42 -1.65
N LYS A 196 -0.47 14.00 -0.53
CA LYS A 196 0.14 13.78 0.78
C LYS A 196 -0.67 12.78 1.58
N THR A 197 -0.04 11.69 2.00
CA THR A 197 -0.66 10.66 2.84
C THR A 197 -0.24 10.81 4.29
N LEU A 198 -1.22 10.93 5.18
CA LEU A 198 -1.08 10.85 6.63
C LEU A 198 -1.65 9.51 7.09
N VAL A 199 -0.97 8.82 7.99
CA VAL A 199 -1.39 7.50 8.51
C VAL A 199 -1.31 7.55 10.03
N GLU A 200 -2.35 7.04 10.69
CA GLU A 200 -2.42 6.85 12.13
C GLU A 200 -3.21 5.55 12.42
N GLY A 201 -2.54 4.57 13.02
CA GLY A 201 -3.09 3.22 13.18
C GLY A 201 -3.64 2.62 11.88
N ARG A 202 -4.95 2.40 11.83
CA ARG A 202 -5.68 1.82 10.69
C ARG A 202 -6.24 2.85 9.73
N ASP A 203 -6.13 4.13 10.07
CA ASP A 203 -6.76 5.22 9.35
C ASP A 203 -5.70 5.99 8.55
N ALA A 204 -6.09 6.41 7.35
CA ALA A 204 -5.27 7.25 6.51
C ALA A 204 -6.08 8.39 5.90
N VAL A 205 -5.46 9.56 5.81
CA VAL A 205 -6.00 10.71 5.07
C VAL A 205 -5.05 11.04 3.93
N VAL A 206 -5.58 10.97 2.71
CA VAL A 206 -4.90 11.41 1.49
C VAL A 206 -5.39 12.80 1.15
N LEU A 207 -4.50 13.78 1.22
CA LEU A 207 -4.74 15.17 0.82
C LEU A 207 -4.23 15.37 -0.60
N GLY A 208 -5.11 15.79 -1.50
CA GLY A 208 -4.78 15.91 -2.92
C GLY A 208 -5.64 16.91 -3.67
N GLU A 209 -5.48 16.89 -4.97
CA GLU A 209 -6.26 17.67 -5.91
C GLU A 209 -6.68 16.76 -7.05
N ILE A 210 -7.99 16.67 -7.27
CA ILE A 210 -8.60 15.94 -8.37
C ILE A 210 -8.66 16.88 -9.56
N ARG A 211 -8.11 16.45 -10.69
CA ARG A 211 -8.20 17.18 -11.96
C ARG A 211 -8.80 16.29 -13.01
N GLN A 212 -9.83 16.80 -13.68
CA GLN A 212 -10.52 16.06 -14.73
C GLN A 212 -11.02 17.02 -15.80
N THR A 213 -11.30 16.46 -16.98
CA THR A 213 -12.03 17.14 -18.05
C THR A 213 -13.30 16.37 -18.36
N VAL A 214 -14.43 17.07 -18.27
CA VAL A 214 -15.75 16.52 -18.54
C VAL A 214 -15.87 16.19 -20.03
N ARG A 215 -16.24 14.95 -20.36
CA ARG A 215 -16.32 14.50 -21.76
C ARG A 215 -17.38 15.27 -22.55
N ALA A 216 -18.56 15.48 -21.96
CA ALA A 216 -19.73 16.08 -22.60
C ALA A 216 -19.55 17.58 -22.89
N THR A 217 -19.04 18.34 -21.92
CA THR A 217 -18.90 19.82 -22.03
C THR A 217 -17.51 20.24 -22.49
N GLY A 218 -16.50 19.37 -22.32
CA GLY A 218 -15.10 19.67 -22.54
C GLY A 218 -14.48 20.62 -21.52
N ARG A 219 -15.21 21.00 -20.46
CA ARG A 219 -14.69 21.85 -19.39
C ARG A 219 -13.81 21.04 -18.45
N SER A 220 -12.67 21.60 -18.08
CA SER A 220 -11.81 21.04 -17.04
C SER A 220 -12.17 21.63 -15.68
N TYR A 221 -12.01 20.84 -14.62
CA TYR A 221 -12.13 21.31 -13.24
C TYR A 221 -10.95 20.82 -12.40
N SER A 222 -10.76 21.51 -11.27
CA SER A 222 -9.83 21.13 -10.23
C SER A 222 -10.56 21.19 -8.89
N ALA A 223 -10.53 20.12 -8.12
CA ALA A 223 -11.17 20.04 -6.82
C ALA A 223 -10.16 19.56 -5.77
N ARG A 224 -9.94 20.37 -4.72
CA ARG A 224 -9.16 19.91 -3.56
C ARG A 224 -9.95 18.81 -2.87
N CYS A 225 -9.25 17.75 -2.46
CA CYS A 225 -9.89 16.65 -1.76
C CYS A 225 -9.11 16.18 -0.52
N ALA A 226 -9.86 15.68 0.44
CA ALA A 226 -9.37 14.79 1.48
C ALA A 226 -10.09 13.45 1.32
N LEU A 227 -9.34 12.37 1.15
CA LEU A 227 -9.86 11.01 1.11
C LEU A 227 -9.48 10.32 2.41
N HIS A 228 -10.47 9.95 3.22
CA HIS A 228 -10.29 9.16 4.43
C HIS A 228 -10.55 7.68 4.15
N LEU A 229 -9.50 6.88 4.36
CA LEU A 229 -9.49 5.44 4.23
C LEU A 229 -9.31 4.79 5.61
N THR A 230 -9.98 3.67 5.82
CA THR A 230 -9.67 2.76 6.93
C THR A 230 -9.28 1.41 6.34
N VAL A 231 -8.16 0.86 6.80
CA VAL A 231 -7.61 -0.43 6.36
C VAL A 231 -7.72 -1.45 7.49
N GLN A 232 -8.18 -2.65 7.15
CA GLN A 232 -8.25 -3.78 8.06
C GLN A 232 -7.83 -5.04 7.32
N ASN A 233 -6.88 -5.78 7.86
CA ASN A 233 -6.40 -7.05 7.30
C ASN A 233 -6.01 -6.91 5.81
N GLY A 234 -5.22 -5.88 5.47
CA GLY A 234 -4.76 -5.65 4.10
C GLY A 234 -5.82 -5.14 3.10
N VAL A 235 -7.07 -4.87 3.52
CA VAL A 235 -8.12 -4.36 2.63
C VAL A 235 -8.77 -3.07 3.14
N ILE A 236 -9.24 -2.24 2.21
CA ILE A 236 -9.95 -0.99 2.49
C ILE A 236 -11.38 -1.30 2.90
N THR A 237 -11.76 -0.90 4.12
CA THR A 237 -13.13 -1.06 4.65
C THR A 237 -13.91 0.25 4.69
N ARG A 238 -13.24 1.41 4.56
CA ARG A 238 -13.87 2.74 4.50
C ARG A 238 -13.32 3.54 3.35
N TYR A 239 -14.21 4.28 2.68
CA TYR A 239 -13.87 5.25 1.64
C TYR A 239 -14.75 6.49 1.77
N HIS A 240 -14.22 7.54 2.38
CA HIS A 240 -14.93 8.81 2.55
C HIS A 240 -14.18 9.91 1.79
N VAL A 241 -14.79 10.50 0.76
CA VAL A 241 -14.22 11.63 0.02
C VAL A 241 -14.90 12.92 0.43
N TYR A 242 -14.08 13.88 0.82
CA TYR A 242 -14.45 15.29 1.00
C TYR A 242 -13.82 16.07 -0.13
N GLU A 243 -14.63 16.59 -1.05
CA GLU A 243 -14.14 17.34 -2.21
C GLU A 243 -14.95 18.62 -2.46
N ASP A 244 -14.36 19.56 -3.20
CA ASP A 244 -15.06 20.73 -3.72
C ASP A 244 -16.06 20.34 -4.82
N SER A 245 -17.15 19.73 -4.38
CA SER A 245 -18.17 19.13 -5.24
C SER A 245 -18.97 20.21 -6.01
N LEU A 246 -18.93 21.47 -5.57
CA LEU A 246 -19.51 22.60 -6.32
C LEU A 246 -18.74 22.84 -7.62
N SER A 247 -17.40 22.91 -7.54
CA SER A 247 -16.54 23.04 -8.72
C SER A 247 -16.74 21.90 -9.72
N VAL A 248 -16.98 20.68 -9.22
CA VAL A 248 -17.33 19.53 -10.07
C VAL A 248 -18.67 19.77 -10.77
N ALA A 249 -19.73 20.10 -10.02
CA ALA A 249 -21.07 20.28 -10.58
C ALA A 249 -21.12 21.42 -11.65
N GLU A 250 -20.42 22.53 -11.42
CA GLU A 250 -20.36 23.66 -12.37
C GLU A 250 -19.70 23.28 -13.72
N ALA A 251 -18.74 22.36 -13.71
CA ALA A 251 -18.11 21.86 -14.93
C ALA A 251 -19.07 21.04 -15.81
N PHE A 252 -20.09 20.43 -15.20
CA PHE A 252 -21.13 19.65 -15.87
C PHE A 252 -22.37 20.46 -16.25
N ALA A 253 -22.62 21.62 -15.64
CA ALA A 253 -23.79 22.47 -15.86
C ALA A 253 -23.76 23.28 -17.18
N GLY A 254 -23.27 22.65 -18.27
CA GLY A 254 -23.19 23.25 -19.60
C GLY A 254 -24.53 23.68 -20.17
#